data_AF-A0A1F5H4J9-F1
#
_entry.id   AF-A0A1F5H4J9-F1
#
_cell.length_a   1.000
_cell.length_b   1.000
_cell.length_c   1.000
_cell.angle_alpha   90.00
_cell.angle_beta   90.00
_cell.angle_gamma   90.00
#
_symmetry.space_group_name_H-M   'P 1'
#
loop_
_entity.id
_entity.type
_entity.pdbx_description
1 polymer ?
#
loop_
_entity_poly.entity_id
_entity_poly.type
_entity_poly.pdbx_seq_one_letter_code
_entity_poly.pdbx_strand_id
1 'polypeptide(L)'
;MRRVILILFSSLVLVLASTSVIFAQTPNTNFNRFEDRLRELREDRQRKLESLQEKQQELKGKRQDLKEKIATKQAELRQKVIARIKSVFTRILKRYNAALARLDKIADRIATRIDKLNARGVDTSAAQARLTEAEGLGTAAAQAIIDAQAQVSAIDENSATVKDAVHTATTAIKSAKRALFDYHKGLVAAIRELKAAAALKEGTRSAE
;
A
#
# COMPACT_ATOMS: atom_id res chain seq x y z
N MET A 1 103.69 -56.88 -14.17
CA MET A 1 104.16 -58.23 -13.81
C MET A 1 102.96 -59.02 -13.29
N ARG A 2 102.37 -59.85 -14.15
CA ARG A 2 102.44 -61.33 -14.13
C ARG A 2 101.87 -61.96 -12.85
N ARG A 3 100.68 -62.56 -13.06
CA ARG A 3 99.99 -63.60 -12.29
C ARG A 3 100.94 -64.66 -11.74
N VAL A 4 100.55 -65.27 -10.61
CA VAL A 4 100.97 -66.58 -10.03
C VAL A 4 100.61 -66.47 -8.52
N ILE A 5 100.00 -67.39 -7.77
CA ILE A 5 99.59 -68.79 -7.85
C ILE A 5 98.69 -68.96 -6.59
N LEU A 6 97.43 -69.40 -6.72
CA LEU A 6 97.00 -70.80 -6.68
C LEU A 6 97.08 -71.46 -5.29
N ILE A 7 95.87 -71.72 -4.76
CA ILE A 7 95.43 -72.95 -4.07
C ILE A 7 95.93 -73.14 -2.63
N LEU A 8 95.00 -73.04 -1.67
CA LEU A 8 94.55 -74.15 -0.81
C LEU A 8 93.64 -73.60 0.30
N PHE A 9 92.35 -73.91 0.23
CA PHE A 9 91.25 -73.87 1.23
C PHE A 9 89.95 -73.56 0.45
N SER A 10 89.46 -74.45 -0.42
CA SER A 10 88.98 -75.80 -0.12
C SER A 10 87.98 -75.84 1.03
N SER A 11 86.88 -75.10 0.91
CA SER A 11 85.52 -75.60 1.19
C SER A 11 84.53 -74.43 1.02
N LEU A 12 83.28 -74.76 0.70
CA LEU A 12 82.13 -73.84 0.66
C LEU A 12 81.83 -73.14 -0.68
N VAL A 13 81.91 -73.89 -1.77
CA VAL A 13 80.95 -73.77 -2.88
C VAL A 13 79.87 -74.82 -2.64
N LEU A 14 78.81 -74.49 -1.88
CA LEU A 14 77.49 -75.14 -1.95
C LEU A 14 76.41 -74.53 -1.01
N VAL A 15 76.00 -73.26 -1.19
CA VAL A 15 74.66 -72.82 -0.70
C VAL A 15 74.07 -71.80 -1.68
N LEU A 16 73.75 -72.28 -2.88
CA LEU A 16 72.68 -71.71 -3.71
C LEU A 16 71.41 -72.48 -3.36
N ALA A 17 70.63 -71.98 -2.38
CA ALA A 17 69.20 -72.23 -2.26
C ALA A 17 68.63 -71.46 -1.06
N SER A 18 67.50 -70.80 -1.30
CA SER A 18 66.52 -70.37 -0.29
C SER A 18 66.95 -69.30 0.72
N THR A 19 67.13 -68.06 0.26
CA THR A 19 66.44 -66.94 0.93
C THR A 19 65.27 -66.55 0.06
N SER A 20 64.23 -67.38 0.12
CA SER A 20 62.89 -66.99 -0.31
C SER A 20 62.57 -65.67 0.36
N VAL A 21 62.52 -64.61 -0.44
CA VAL A 21 61.76 -63.41 -0.10
C VAL A 21 60.37 -63.92 0.19
N ILE A 22 60.02 -64.00 1.46
CA ILE A 22 58.64 -64.18 1.91
C ILE A 22 57.97 -62.85 1.55
N PHE A 23 57.57 -62.73 0.28
CA PHE A 23 56.47 -61.87 -0.07
C PHE A 23 55.27 -62.50 0.63
N ALA A 24 54.91 -61.96 1.78
CA ALA A 24 53.61 -62.21 2.35
C ALA A 24 52.58 -61.67 1.35
N GLN A 25 52.13 -62.54 0.43
CA GLN A 25 50.84 -62.39 -0.22
C GLN A 25 49.78 -62.46 0.87
N THR A 26 49.51 -61.31 1.48
CA THR A 26 48.26 -61.14 2.20
C THR A 26 47.15 -61.19 1.16
N PRO A 27 46.11 -62.00 1.36
CA PRO A 27 45.05 -62.15 0.38
C PRO A 27 44.35 -60.81 0.20
N ASN A 28 43.93 -60.59 -1.04
CA ASN A 28 43.22 -59.46 -1.63
C ASN A 28 41.86 -59.16 -0.94
N THR A 29 41.82 -58.94 0.37
CA THR A 29 40.63 -58.60 1.16
C THR A 29 40.55 -57.11 1.47
N ASN A 30 41.68 -56.40 1.53
CA ASN A 30 41.73 -54.95 1.81
C ASN A 30 41.37 -54.08 0.59
N PHE A 31 41.67 -54.53 -0.64
CA PHE A 31 41.32 -53.80 -1.86
C PHE A 31 39.81 -53.86 -2.15
N ASN A 32 39.21 -55.04 -2.07
CA ASN A 32 37.75 -55.21 -2.21
C ASN A 32 36.97 -54.38 -1.16
N ARG A 33 37.42 -54.37 0.10
CA ARG A 33 36.80 -53.56 1.17
C ARG A 33 36.93 -52.05 0.95
N PHE A 34 37.98 -51.61 0.26
CA PHE A 34 38.18 -50.20 -0.09
C PHE A 34 37.30 -49.80 -1.29
N GLU A 35 37.20 -50.65 -2.32
CA GLU A 35 36.29 -50.43 -3.45
C GLU A 35 34.82 -50.40 -3.02
N ASP A 36 34.42 -51.31 -2.11
CA ASP A 36 33.07 -51.33 -1.55
C ASP A 36 32.76 -50.06 -0.75
N ARG A 37 33.70 -49.58 0.08
CA ARG A 37 33.57 -48.28 0.78
C ARG A 37 33.49 -47.10 -0.18
N LEU A 38 34.24 -47.12 -1.28
CA LEU A 38 34.19 -46.06 -2.30
C LEU A 38 32.86 -46.06 -3.06
N ARG A 39 32.26 -47.23 -3.32
CA ARG A 39 30.92 -47.35 -3.91
C ARG A 39 29.86 -46.82 -2.95
N GLU A 40 29.90 -47.25 -1.69
CA GLU A 40 28.97 -46.77 -0.65
C GLU A 40 29.05 -45.24 -0.47
N LEU A 41 30.26 -44.67 -0.44
CA LEU A 41 30.47 -43.22 -0.39
C LEU A 41 29.93 -42.48 -1.63
N ARG A 42 30.03 -43.08 -2.82
CA ARG A 42 29.47 -42.49 -4.06
C ARG A 42 27.95 -42.53 -4.05
N GLU A 43 27.36 -43.64 -3.62
CA GLU A 43 25.91 -43.78 -3.50
C GLU A 43 25.34 -42.84 -2.43
N ASP A 44 25.97 -42.74 -1.27
CA ASP A 44 25.57 -41.82 -0.20
C ASP A 44 25.71 -40.35 -0.65
N ARG A 45 26.77 -40.02 -1.40
CA ARG A 45 26.91 -38.70 -2.03
C ARG A 45 25.81 -38.43 -3.05
N GLN A 46 25.47 -39.40 -3.89
CA GLN A 46 24.41 -39.27 -4.89
C GLN A 46 23.04 -39.06 -4.22
N ARG A 47 22.70 -39.87 -3.21
CA ARG A 47 21.48 -39.71 -2.41
C ARG A 47 21.42 -38.36 -1.69
N LYS A 48 22.56 -37.88 -1.16
CA LYS A 48 22.65 -36.54 -0.57
C LYS A 48 22.44 -35.44 -1.60
N LEU A 49 23.00 -35.55 -2.80
CA LEU A 49 22.79 -34.57 -3.87
C LEU A 49 21.35 -34.56 -4.35
N GLU A 50 20.73 -35.72 -4.56
CA GLU A 50 19.32 -35.86 -4.93
C GLU A 50 18.40 -35.28 -3.86
N SER A 51 18.58 -35.64 -2.60
CA SER A 51 17.77 -35.08 -1.49
C SER A 51 17.98 -33.57 -1.30
N LEU A 52 19.18 -33.04 -1.58
CA LEU A 52 19.43 -31.59 -1.58
C LEU A 52 18.74 -30.90 -2.77
N GLN A 53 18.72 -31.53 -3.95
CA GLN A 53 18.01 -31.02 -5.11
C GLN A 53 16.49 -31.02 -4.90
N GLU A 54 15.93 -32.10 -4.37
CA GLU A 54 14.51 -32.20 -4.01
C GLU A 54 14.13 -31.14 -2.97
N LYS A 55 14.92 -31.00 -1.89
CA LYS A 55 14.70 -29.93 -0.89
C LYS A 55 14.78 -28.54 -1.51
N GLN A 56 15.71 -28.29 -2.44
CA GLN A 56 15.78 -27.00 -3.13
C GLN A 56 14.55 -26.74 -4.01
N GLN A 57 14.07 -27.76 -4.73
CA GLN A 57 12.86 -27.65 -5.56
C GLN A 57 11.62 -27.41 -4.68
N GLU A 58 11.48 -28.15 -3.59
CA GLU A 58 10.39 -27.99 -2.62
C GLU A 58 10.42 -26.58 -1.98
N LEU A 59 11.59 -26.09 -1.59
CA LEU A 59 11.75 -24.73 -1.05
C LEU A 59 11.44 -23.66 -2.10
N LYS A 60 11.82 -23.86 -3.37
CA LYS A 60 11.46 -22.95 -4.47
C LYS A 60 9.94 -22.93 -4.69
N GLY A 61 9.29 -24.09 -4.73
CA GLY A 61 7.83 -24.21 -4.83
C GLY A 61 7.11 -23.51 -3.68
N LYS A 62 7.49 -23.82 -2.43
CA LYS A 62 6.93 -23.16 -1.23
C LYS A 62 7.11 -21.64 -1.26
N ARG A 63 8.26 -21.14 -1.74
CA ARG A 63 8.51 -19.70 -1.87
C ARG A 63 7.64 -19.05 -2.96
N GLN A 64 7.45 -19.72 -4.10
CA GLN A 64 6.58 -19.24 -5.17
C GLN A 64 5.12 -19.20 -4.72
N ASP A 65 4.62 -20.28 -4.12
CA ASP A 65 3.26 -20.35 -3.56
C ASP A 65 3.02 -19.27 -2.50
N LEU A 66 4.00 -19.04 -1.62
CA LEU A 66 3.89 -18.00 -0.59
C LEU A 66 3.84 -16.61 -1.25
N LYS A 67 4.68 -16.35 -2.25
CA LYS A 67 4.70 -15.08 -2.98
C LYS A 67 3.36 -14.81 -3.67
N GLU A 68 2.79 -15.83 -4.31
CA GLU A 68 1.49 -15.74 -4.97
C GLU A 68 0.35 -15.52 -3.96
N LYS A 69 0.34 -16.27 -2.85
CA LYS A 69 -0.63 -16.08 -1.76
C LYS A 69 -0.56 -14.69 -1.12
N ILE A 70 0.65 -14.12 -0.99
CA ILE A 70 0.83 -12.76 -0.48
C ILE A 70 0.30 -11.73 -1.49
N ALA A 71 0.67 -11.88 -2.77
CA ALA A 71 0.23 -10.95 -3.82
C ALA A 71 -1.30 -10.92 -3.97
N THR A 72 -1.94 -12.09 -3.99
CA THR A 72 -3.41 -12.23 -4.06
C THR A 72 -4.09 -11.61 -2.85
N LYS A 73 -3.67 -11.96 -1.63
CA LYS A 73 -4.22 -11.35 -0.40
C LYS A 73 -4.01 -9.84 -0.36
N GLN A 74 -2.86 -9.35 -0.82
CA GLN A 74 -2.59 -7.91 -0.84
C GLN A 74 -3.49 -7.18 -1.84
N ALA A 75 -3.74 -7.76 -3.02
CA ALA A 75 -4.67 -7.21 -4.01
C ALA A 75 -6.11 -7.16 -3.48
N GLU A 76 -6.60 -8.26 -2.89
CA GLU A 76 -7.93 -8.31 -2.28
C GLU A 76 -8.11 -7.29 -1.14
N LEU A 77 -7.10 -7.17 -0.27
CA LEU A 77 -7.13 -6.19 0.82
C LEU A 77 -7.16 -4.76 0.28
N ARG A 78 -6.38 -4.45 -0.77
CA ARG A 78 -6.39 -3.14 -1.41
C ARG A 78 -7.78 -2.81 -1.96
N GLN A 79 -8.39 -3.71 -2.73
CA GLN A 79 -9.74 -3.51 -3.27
C GLN A 79 -10.77 -3.28 -2.15
N LYS A 80 -10.77 -4.11 -1.09
CA LYS A 80 -11.67 -3.95 0.05
C LYS A 80 -11.49 -2.60 0.76
N VAL A 81 -10.25 -2.17 0.95
CA VAL A 81 -9.95 -0.88 1.58
C VAL A 81 -10.40 0.28 0.71
N ILE A 82 -10.12 0.27 -0.59
CA ILE A 82 -10.52 1.33 -1.52
C ILE A 82 -12.03 1.41 -1.66
N ALA A 83 -12.72 0.28 -1.77
CA ALA A 83 -14.19 0.23 -1.78
C ALA A 83 -14.78 0.85 -0.50
N ARG A 84 -14.20 0.53 0.67
CA ARG A 84 -14.62 1.13 1.94
C ARG A 84 -14.38 2.64 1.98
N ILE A 85 -13.24 3.11 1.48
CA ILE A 85 -12.91 4.55 1.39
C ILE A 85 -13.92 5.27 0.48
N LYS A 86 -14.17 4.76 -0.73
CA LYS A 86 -15.17 5.32 -1.65
C LYS A 86 -16.55 5.38 -1.02
N SER A 87 -16.97 4.33 -0.30
CA SER A 87 -18.25 4.31 0.42
C SER A 87 -18.34 5.39 1.50
N VAL A 88 -17.26 5.61 2.25
CA VAL A 88 -17.20 6.68 3.26
C VAL A 88 -17.27 8.06 2.60
N PHE A 89 -16.48 8.29 1.56
CA PHE A 89 -16.48 9.56 0.82
C PHE A 89 -17.84 9.87 0.20
N THR A 90 -18.48 8.88 -0.41
CA THR A 90 -19.84 9.03 -0.97
C THR A 90 -20.85 9.43 0.11
N ARG A 91 -20.78 8.83 1.30
CA ARG A 91 -21.64 9.21 2.44
C ARG A 91 -21.38 10.64 2.90
N ILE A 92 -20.13 11.09 2.90
CA ILE A 92 -19.77 12.46 3.24
C ILE A 92 -20.34 13.44 2.20
N LEU A 93 -20.14 13.18 0.91
CA LEU A 93 -20.66 14.01 -0.18
C LEU A 93 -22.19 14.08 -0.18
N LYS A 94 -22.88 12.98 0.12
CA LYS A 94 -24.34 12.99 0.33
C LYS A 94 -24.76 13.96 1.43
N ARG A 95 -24.02 14.00 2.54
CA ARG A 95 -24.27 14.95 3.65
C ARG A 95 -23.97 16.39 3.24
N TYR A 96 -22.96 16.62 2.41
CA TYR A 96 -22.62 17.95 1.90
C TYR A 96 -23.67 18.48 0.94
N ASN A 97 -24.14 17.68 -0.01
CA ASN A 97 -25.28 18.05 -0.86
C ASN A 97 -26.54 18.37 -0.05
N ALA A 98 -26.84 17.57 0.98
CA ALA A 98 -27.96 17.85 1.88
C ALA A 98 -27.75 19.15 2.71
N ALA A 99 -26.49 19.48 3.05
CA ALA A 99 -26.18 20.73 3.73
C ALA A 99 -26.34 21.92 2.78
N LEU A 100 -25.83 21.84 1.54
CA LEU A 100 -26.00 22.86 0.51
C LEU A 100 -27.49 23.18 0.30
N ALA A 101 -28.32 22.17 0.06
CA ALA A 101 -29.75 22.35 -0.13
C ALA A 101 -30.47 22.99 1.08
N ARG A 102 -29.97 22.76 2.30
CA ARG A 102 -30.49 23.43 3.50
C ARG A 102 -30.07 24.90 3.57
N LEU A 103 -28.85 25.22 3.14
CA LEU A 103 -28.35 26.59 3.09
C LEU A 103 -29.07 27.40 2.00
N ASP A 104 -29.36 26.81 0.84
CA ASP A 104 -30.13 27.46 -0.23
C ASP A 104 -31.54 27.81 0.24
N LYS A 105 -32.21 26.89 0.94
CA LYS A 105 -33.50 27.21 1.61
C LYS A 105 -33.39 28.34 2.62
N ILE A 106 -32.22 28.53 3.25
CA ILE A 106 -32.01 29.66 4.15
C ILE A 106 -31.87 30.95 3.34
N ALA A 107 -31.12 30.94 2.23
CA ALA A 107 -31.00 32.05 1.29
C ALA A 107 -32.39 32.51 0.79
N ASP A 108 -33.24 31.57 0.34
CA ASP A 108 -34.61 31.85 -0.13
C ASP A 108 -35.45 32.56 0.93
N ARG A 109 -35.34 32.13 2.20
CA ARG A 109 -36.06 32.77 3.31
C ARG A 109 -35.52 34.16 3.64
N ILE A 110 -34.21 34.39 3.47
CA ILE A 110 -33.61 35.72 3.64
C ILE A 110 -34.14 36.64 2.54
N ALA A 111 -34.10 36.21 1.28
CA ALA A 111 -34.65 36.94 0.13
C ALA A 111 -36.13 37.31 0.36
N THR A 112 -36.96 36.33 0.68
CA THR A 112 -38.39 36.54 1.00
C THR A 112 -38.60 37.57 2.12
N ARG A 113 -37.71 37.58 3.12
CA ARG A 113 -37.81 38.52 4.26
C ARG A 113 -37.32 39.91 3.89
N ILE A 114 -36.31 40.02 3.02
CA ILE A 114 -35.89 41.29 2.42
C ILE A 114 -37.07 41.90 1.66
N ASP A 115 -37.73 41.16 0.78
CA ASP A 115 -38.87 41.65 0.00
C ASP A 115 -40.00 42.19 0.88
N LYS A 116 -40.34 41.46 1.95
CA LYS A 116 -41.35 41.88 2.93
C LYS A 116 -40.97 43.15 3.68
N LEU A 117 -39.69 43.36 3.95
CA LEU A 117 -39.20 44.56 4.63
C LEU A 117 -39.14 45.76 3.67
N ASN A 118 -38.71 45.54 2.42
CA ASN A 118 -38.75 46.55 1.36
C ASN A 118 -40.18 47.02 1.08
N ALA A 119 -41.14 46.10 1.00
CA ALA A 119 -42.56 46.44 0.83
C ALA A 119 -43.13 47.28 1.99
N ARG A 120 -42.49 47.22 3.17
CA ARG A 120 -42.82 48.05 4.32
C ARG A 120 -42.04 49.36 4.33
N GLY A 121 -41.17 49.64 3.36
CA GLY A 121 -40.30 50.81 3.32
C GLY A 121 -39.16 50.75 4.35
N VAL A 122 -38.59 49.58 4.61
CA VAL A 122 -37.34 49.42 5.36
C VAL A 122 -36.20 49.39 4.36
N ASP A 123 -35.13 50.15 4.57
CA ASP A 123 -33.92 49.99 3.76
C ASP A 123 -33.20 48.68 4.11
N THR A 124 -33.11 47.77 3.14
CA THR A 124 -32.44 46.48 3.28
C THR A 124 -31.20 46.35 2.40
N SER A 125 -30.70 47.45 1.83
CA SER A 125 -29.62 47.44 0.82
C SER A 125 -28.37 46.67 1.29
N ALA A 126 -27.97 46.84 2.56
CA ALA A 126 -26.84 46.11 3.14
C ALA A 126 -27.09 44.59 3.23
N ALA A 127 -28.31 44.18 3.58
CA ALA A 127 -28.69 42.77 3.64
C ALA A 127 -28.73 42.12 2.25
N GLN A 128 -29.22 42.85 1.24
CA GLN A 128 -29.24 42.42 -0.16
C GLN A 128 -27.81 42.18 -0.69
N ALA A 129 -26.90 43.11 -0.41
CA ALA A 129 -25.49 43.00 -0.81
C ALA A 129 -24.83 41.76 -0.17
N ARG A 130 -25.05 41.54 1.13
CA ARG A 130 -24.52 40.36 1.83
C ARG A 130 -25.14 39.05 1.35
N LEU A 131 -26.42 39.04 0.99
CA LEU A 131 -27.06 37.85 0.43
C LEU A 131 -26.43 37.50 -0.93
N THR A 132 -26.21 38.49 -1.79
CA THR A 132 -25.54 38.31 -3.09
C THR A 132 -24.12 37.74 -2.92
N GLU A 133 -23.35 38.26 -1.96
CA GLU A 133 -22.03 37.72 -1.61
C GLU A 133 -22.12 36.25 -1.15
N ALA A 134 -23.11 35.94 -0.31
CA ALA A 134 -23.34 34.59 0.17
C ALA A 134 -23.73 33.61 -0.95
N GLU A 135 -24.56 34.03 -1.91
CA GLU A 135 -24.93 33.20 -3.08
C GLU A 135 -23.71 32.87 -3.97
N GLY A 136 -22.77 33.80 -4.10
CA GLY A 136 -21.47 33.54 -4.73
C GLY A 136 -20.68 32.44 -4.01
N LEU A 137 -20.66 32.48 -2.67
CA LEU A 137 -20.05 31.42 -1.84
C LEU A 137 -20.81 30.09 -1.96
N GLY A 138 -22.14 30.12 -2.10
CA GLY A 138 -22.98 28.95 -2.36
C GLY A 138 -22.63 28.27 -3.68
N THR A 139 -22.43 29.06 -4.74
CA THR A 139 -21.97 28.58 -6.06
C THR A 139 -20.59 27.93 -5.96
N ALA A 140 -19.65 28.57 -5.25
CA ALA A 140 -18.33 28.01 -5.01
C ALA A 140 -18.38 26.69 -4.20
N ALA A 141 -19.27 26.60 -3.22
CA ALA A 141 -19.48 25.38 -2.45
C ALA A 141 -20.06 24.24 -3.31
N ALA A 142 -21.02 24.55 -4.19
CA ALA A 142 -21.57 23.59 -5.14
C ALA A 142 -20.47 23.03 -6.06
N GLN A 143 -19.63 23.90 -6.63
CA GLN A 143 -18.53 23.49 -7.49
C GLN A 143 -17.51 22.62 -6.72
N ALA A 144 -17.13 23.02 -5.51
CA ALA A 144 -16.20 22.23 -4.70
C ALA A 144 -16.73 20.82 -4.36
N ILE A 145 -18.04 20.66 -4.19
CA ILE A 145 -18.67 19.34 -4.00
C ILE A 145 -18.59 18.51 -5.29
N ILE A 146 -18.85 19.11 -6.44
CA ILE A 146 -18.75 18.45 -7.76
C ILE A 146 -17.31 17.99 -8.01
N ASP A 147 -16.33 18.86 -7.78
CA ASP A 147 -14.92 18.55 -7.94
C ASP A 147 -14.50 17.40 -7.01
N ALA A 148 -14.93 17.44 -5.74
CA ALA A 148 -14.68 16.35 -4.80
C ALA A 148 -15.30 15.03 -5.26
N GLN A 149 -16.51 15.06 -5.84
CA GLN A 149 -17.16 13.87 -6.39
C GLN A 149 -16.40 13.30 -7.59
N ALA A 150 -15.86 14.17 -8.46
CA ALA A 150 -15.00 13.76 -9.57
C ALA A 150 -13.72 13.09 -9.05
N GLN A 151 -13.05 13.69 -8.06
CA GLN A 151 -11.82 13.10 -7.47
C GLN A 151 -12.07 11.75 -6.80
N VAL A 152 -13.20 11.57 -6.11
CA VAL A 152 -13.58 10.28 -5.51
C VAL A 152 -13.85 9.22 -6.58
N SER A 153 -14.48 9.61 -7.69
CA SER A 153 -14.79 8.71 -8.80
C SER A 153 -13.52 8.28 -9.57
N ALA A 154 -12.52 9.17 -9.63
CA ALA A 154 -11.24 8.93 -10.30
C ALA A 154 -10.30 7.99 -9.53
N ILE A 155 -10.62 7.57 -8.29
CA ILE A 155 -9.78 6.63 -7.54
C ILE A 155 -9.84 5.26 -8.22
N ASP A 156 -8.75 4.84 -8.86
CA ASP A 156 -8.58 3.49 -9.39
C ASP A 156 -7.82 2.61 -8.39
N GLU A 157 -8.44 1.50 -7.99
CA GLU A 157 -7.89 0.53 -7.04
C GLU A 157 -6.74 -0.32 -7.61
N ASN A 158 -6.63 -0.38 -8.94
CA ASN A 158 -5.56 -1.11 -9.62
C ASN A 158 -4.36 -0.21 -9.96
N SER A 159 -4.49 1.11 -9.78
CA SER A 159 -3.43 2.06 -10.05
C SER A 159 -2.28 1.98 -9.03
N ALA A 160 -1.04 2.11 -9.51
CA ALA A 160 0.15 2.23 -8.68
C ALA A 160 0.14 3.51 -7.80
N THR A 161 -0.60 4.54 -8.21
CA THR A 161 -0.70 5.84 -7.53
C THR A 161 -2.01 5.99 -6.75
N VAL A 162 -2.69 4.88 -6.43
CA VAL A 162 -3.98 4.89 -5.71
C VAL A 162 -3.92 5.69 -4.39
N LYS A 163 -2.79 5.65 -3.68
CA LYS A 163 -2.60 6.41 -2.43
C LYS A 163 -2.68 7.92 -2.67
N ASP A 164 -2.10 8.40 -3.75
CA ASP A 164 -2.10 9.81 -4.13
C ASP A 164 -3.50 10.22 -4.58
N ALA A 165 -4.19 9.38 -5.36
CA ALA A 165 -5.59 9.60 -5.74
C ALA A 165 -6.51 9.72 -4.51
N VAL A 166 -6.35 8.85 -3.51
CA VAL A 166 -7.08 8.93 -2.23
C VAL A 166 -6.74 10.21 -1.47
N HIS A 167 -5.47 10.65 -1.48
CA HIS A 167 -5.05 11.89 -0.83
C HIS A 167 -5.68 13.11 -1.52
N THR A 168 -5.65 13.17 -2.85
CA THR A 168 -6.29 14.22 -3.64
C THR A 168 -7.79 14.29 -3.36
N ALA A 169 -8.48 13.16 -3.37
CA ALA A 169 -9.91 13.10 -3.01
C ALA A 169 -10.16 13.59 -1.57
N THR A 170 -9.28 13.24 -0.63
CA THR A 170 -9.38 13.71 0.76
C THR A 170 -9.26 15.23 0.84
N THR A 171 -8.31 15.82 0.13
CA THR A 171 -8.10 17.27 0.07
C THR A 171 -9.29 17.97 -0.57
N ALA A 172 -9.84 17.44 -1.65
CA ALA A 172 -11.03 17.97 -2.30
C ALA A 172 -12.26 17.96 -1.36
N ILE A 173 -12.48 16.86 -0.62
CA ILE A 173 -13.54 16.78 0.39
C ILE A 173 -13.37 17.82 1.50
N LYS A 174 -12.13 18.04 1.98
CA LYS A 174 -11.85 19.09 2.97
C LYS A 174 -12.13 20.49 2.42
N SER A 175 -11.79 20.73 1.16
CA SER A 175 -12.10 21.99 0.47
C SER A 175 -13.61 22.22 0.37
N ALA A 176 -14.37 21.21 -0.08
CA ALA A 176 -15.84 21.27 -0.13
C ALA A 176 -16.47 21.58 1.24
N LYS A 177 -15.94 20.98 2.32
CA LYS A 177 -16.37 21.31 3.69
C LYS A 177 -16.12 22.77 4.03
N ARG A 178 -14.95 23.30 3.68
CA ARG A 178 -14.57 24.69 3.94
C ARG A 178 -15.50 25.64 3.20
N ALA A 179 -15.73 25.41 1.91
CA ALA A 179 -16.62 26.21 1.09
C ALA A 179 -18.07 26.24 1.63
N LEU A 180 -18.60 25.10 2.09
CA LEU A 180 -19.91 25.06 2.77
C LEU A 180 -19.96 25.90 4.05
N PHE A 181 -18.88 25.90 4.82
CA PHE A 181 -18.80 26.70 6.04
C PHE A 181 -18.71 28.19 5.74
N ASP A 182 -17.99 28.56 4.68
CA ASP A 182 -17.88 29.95 4.24
C ASP A 182 -19.23 30.44 3.68
N TYR A 183 -19.96 29.62 2.91
CA TYR A 183 -21.35 29.92 2.52
C TYR A 183 -22.27 30.13 3.73
N HIS A 184 -22.22 29.22 4.71
CA HIS A 184 -22.97 29.39 5.95
C HIS A 184 -22.65 30.71 6.67
N LYS A 185 -21.38 31.09 6.76
CA LYS A 185 -20.96 32.37 7.33
C LYS A 185 -21.50 33.56 6.55
N GLY A 186 -21.48 33.51 5.23
CA GLY A 186 -22.06 34.54 4.36
C GLY A 186 -23.55 34.74 4.68
N LEU A 187 -24.31 33.67 4.78
CA LEU A 187 -25.74 33.73 5.15
C LEU A 187 -25.96 34.30 6.55
N VAL A 188 -25.10 33.96 7.52
CA VAL A 188 -25.16 34.54 8.88
C VAL A 188 -24.91 36.04 8.85
N ALA A 189 -23.96 36.52 8.03
CA ALA A 189 -23.72 37.95 7.85
C ALA A 189 -24.94 38.65 7.24
N ALA A 190 -25.56 38.08 6.21
CA ALA A 190 -26.79 38.60 5.62
C ALA A 190 -27.94 38.67 6.65
N ILE A 191 -28.10 37.63 7.48
CA ILE A 191 -29.11 37.63 8.57
C ILE A 191 -28.84 38.73 9.58
N ARG A 192 -27.57 39.01 9.91
CA ARG A 192 -27.21 40.07 10.87
C ARG A 192 -27.61 41.45 10.35
N GLU A 193 -27.28 41.76 9.10
CA GLU A 193 -27.68 43.03 8.46
C GLU A 193 -29.20 43.15 8.37
N LEU A 194 -29.89 42.08 8.00
CA LEU A 194 -31.34 42.07 7.91
C LEU A 194 -32.02 42.34 9.26
N LYS A 195 -31.47 41.81 10.35
CA LYS A 195 -31.94 42.09 11.71
C LYS A 195 -31.68 43.53 12.13
N ALA A 196 -30.51 44.08 11.79
CA ALA A 196 -30.17 45.47 12.08
C ALA A 196 -31.15 46.44 11.38
N ALA A 197 -31.43 46.20 10.09
CA ALA A 197 -32.41 46.97 9.32
C ALA A 197 -33.82 46.92 9.95
N ALA A 198 -34.26 45.75 10.40
CA ALA A 198 -35.57 45.60 11.04
C ALA A 198 -35.64 46.36 12.39
N ALA A 199 -34.59 46.29 13.22
CA ALA A 199 -34.55 46.93 14.53
C ALA A 199 -34.56 48.47 14.43
N LEU A 200 -33.85 49.05 13.44
CA LEU A 200 -33.85 50.50 13.21
C LEU A 200 -35.26 51.04 12.91
N LYS A 201 -36.10 50.26 12.23
CA LYS A 201 -37.48 50.65 11.96
C LYS A 201 -38.39 50.57 13.18
N GLU A 202 -38.22 49.56 14.03
CA GLU A 202 -39.00 49.45 15.26
C GLU A 202 -38.66 50.56 16.27
N GLY A 203 -37.38 50.95 16.33
CA GLY A 203 -36.93 52.09 17.14
C GLY A 203 -37.49 53.43 16.67
N THR A 204 -37.51 53.68 15.36
CA THR A 204 -38.09 54.92 14.79
C THR A 204 -39.60 55.00 15.00
N ARG A 205 -40.33 53.89 14.87
CA ARG A 205 -41.78 53.84 15.08
C ARG A 205 -42.21 53.94 16.55
N SER A 206 -41.30 53.73 17.49
CA SER A 206 -41.57 53.88 18.93
C SER A 206 -41.28 55.31 19.43
N ALA A 207 -40.65 56.14 18.60
CA ALA A 207 -40.31 57.53 18.90
C ALA A 207 -41.29 58.55 18.30
N GLU A 208 -42.23 58.09 17.46
CA GLU A 208 -43.38 58.84 16.92
C GLU A 208 -44.63 58.57 17.75
#